data_AF-P86314-F1
#
_entry.id   AF-P86314-F1
#
_cell.length_a   1.000
_cell.length_b   1.000
_cell.length_c   1.000
_cell.angle_alpha   90.00
_cell.angle_beta   90.00
_cell.angle_gamma   90.00
#
_symmetry.space_group_name_H-M   'P 1'
#
loop_
_entity.id
_entity.type
_entity.pdbx_description
1 polymer ?
#
loop_
_entity_poly.entity_id
_entity_poly.type
_entity_poly.pdbx_seq_one_letter_code
_entity_poly.pdbx_strand_id
1 'polypeptide(L)' 'YLDHGLGAPAPYVDPLEPKREVCELNPDCDELADQMGFQEAYRRFYGTT' A
#
# COMPACT_ATOMS: atom_id res chain seq x y z
N TYR A 1 -11.60 -30.76 1.54
CA TYR A 1 -11.57 -29.91 0.34
C TYR A 1 -12.17 -28.59 0.76
N LEU A 2 -11.39 -27.51 0.76
CA LEU A 2 -11.70 -26.26 1.48
C LEU A 2 -12.98 -25.61 0.94
N ASP A 3 -14.07 -25.84 1.66
CA ASP A 3 -15.33 -25.13 1.58
C ASP A 3 -15.42 -24.24 2.82
N HIS A 4 -15.17 -22.94 2.68
CA HIS A 4 -15.53 -21.88 3.64
C HIS A 4 -15.34 -20.52 2.95
N GLY A 5 -16.43 -19.87 2.55
CA GLY A 5 -16.36 -18.48 2.10
C GLY A 5 -17.57 -17.88 1.39
N LEU A 6 -18.77 -18.46 1.52
CA LEU A 6 -20.01 -17.76 1.15
C LEU A 6 -20.32 -16.71 2.24
N GLY A 7 -19.99 -15.43 2.02
CA GLY A 7 -20.65 -14.31 2.73
C GLY A 7 -19.80 -13.37 3.59
N ALA A 8 -18.50 -13.21 3.38
CA ALA A 8 -17.79 -12.04 3.91
C ALA A 8 -18.07 -10.82 3.00
N PRO A 9 -18.41 -9.62 3.55
CA PRO A 9 -18.37 -8.41 2.73
C PRO A 9 -16.97 -8.31 2.12
N ALA A 10 -16.89 -7.90 0.84
CA ALA A 10 -15.61 -7.74 0.15
C ALA A 10 -14.63 -7.05 1.11
N PRO A 11 -13.41 -7.61 1.32
CA PRO A 11 -12.47 -7.03 2.27
C PRO A 11 -12.32 -5.56 1.92
N TYR A 12 -12.42 -4.70 2.93
CA TYR A 12 -12.22 -3.26 2.76
C TYR A 12 -10.91 -3.06 2.00
N VAL A 13 -11.01 -2.70 0.73
CA VAL A 13 -9.86 -2.43 -0.11
C VAL A 13 -9.31 -1.11 0.38
N ASP A 14 -8.11 -1.13 0.96
CA ASP A 14 -7.47 0.11 1.37
C ASP A 14 -7.29 0.98 0.13
N PRO A 15 -7.94 2.16 0.05
CA PRO A 15 -7.85 3.02 -1.13
C PRO A 15 -6.42 3.53 -1.39
N LEU A 16 -5.51 3.38 -0.43
CA LEU A 16 -4.10 3.70 -0.58
C LEU A 16 -3.25 2.52 -1.06
N GLU A 17 -3.80 1.32 -1.18
CA GLU A 17 -3.04 0.14 -1.59
C GLU A 17 -2.39 0.28 -2.98
N PRO A 18 -3.04 0.86 -4.01
CA PRO A 18 -2.38 1.13 -5.29
C PRO A 18 -1.17 2.08 -5.17
N LYS A 19 -1.19 3.00 -4.21
CA LYS A 19 -0.06 3.89 -3.95
C LYS A 19 1.05 3.17 -3.18
N ARG A 20 0.68 2.26 -2.27
CA ARG A 20 1.62 1.43 -1.52
C ARG A 20 2.42 0.55 -2.47
N GLU A 21 1.73 -0.14 -3.38
CA GLU A 21 2.35 -0.94 -4.46
C GLU A 21 3.36 -0.13 -5.29
N VAL A 22 3.02 1.12 -5.64
CA VAL A 22 3.97 2.00 -6.36
C VAL A 22 5.22 2.32 -5.52
N CYS A 23 5.09 2.47 -4.20
CA CYS A 23 6.23 2.71 -3.32
C CYS A 23 7.08 1.44 -3.14
N GLU A 24 6.45 0.27 -2.98
CA GLU A 24 7.13 -1.03 -2.85
C GLU A 24 7.94 -1.39 -4.11
N LEU A 25 7.50 -0.92 -5.29
CA LEU A 25 8.23 -1.09 -6.55
C LEU A 25 9.46 -0.17 -6.70
N ASN A 26 9.65 0.80 -5.80
CA ASN A 26 10.79 1.71 -5.78
C ASN A 26 11.63 1.47 -4.52
N PRO A 27 12.85 0.90 -4.62
CA PRO A 27 13.64 0.51 -3.44
C PRO A 27 13.94 1.69 -2.50
N ASP A 28 14.12 2.90 -3.04
CA ASP A 28 14.38 4.08 -2.20
C ASP A 28 13.10 4.55 -1.49
N CYS A 29 11.92 4.35 -2.09
CA CYS A 29 10.64 4.65 -1.44
C CYS A 29 10.32 3.60 -0.37
N ASP A 30 10.56 2.33 -0.65
CA ASP A 30 10.35 1.20 0.27
C ASP A 30 11.18 1.35 1.54
N GLU A 31 12.50 1.55 1.41
CA GLU A 31 13.38 1.77 2.57
C GLU A 31 12.97 3.02 3.36
N LEU A 32 12.49 4.07 2.68
CA LEU A 32 12.00 5.26 3.36
C LEU A 32 10.66 4.99 4.06
N ALA A 33 9.78 4.19 3.47
CA ALA A 33 8.50 3.81 4.05
C ALA A 33 8.70 3.02 5.36
N ASP A 34 9.75 2.21 5.47
CA ASP A 34 10.13 1.54 6.71
C ASP A 34 10.52 2.52 7.83
N GLN A 35 11.09 3.67 7.47
CA GLN A 35 11.59 4.67 8.43
C GLN A 35 10.51 5.66 8.89
N MET A 36 9.58 6.05 8.01
CA MET A 36 8.60 7.12 8.29
C MET A 36 7.15 6.78 7.92
N GLY A 37 6.90 5.58 7.43
CA GLY A 37 5.59 5.15 6.94
C GLY A 37 5.35 5.52 5.47
N PHE A 38 4.63 4.64 4.77
CA PHE A 38 4.36 4.74 3.34
C PHE A 38 3.75 6.08 2.90
N GLN A 39 2.79 6.65 3.65
CA GLN A 39 2.12 7.87 3.19
C GLN A 39 3.10 9.06 3.05
N GLU A 40 4.02 9.20 4.00
CA GLU A 40 5.03 10.26 3.96
C GLU A 40 6.12 9.95 2.93
N ALA A 41 6.57 8.68 2.84
CA ALA A 41 7.52 8.27 1.81
C ALA A 41 6.97 8.51 0.40
N TYR A 42 5.75 8.05 0.11
CA TYR A 42 5.07 8.26 -1.16
C TYR A 42 4.93 9.75 -1.48
N ARG A 43 4.59 10.59 -0.49
CA ARG A 43 4.49 12.05 -0.67
C ARG A 43 5.84 12.67 -1.07
N ARG A 44 6.96 12.21 -0.52
CA ARG A 44 8.28 12.75 -0.87
C ARG A 44 8.75 12.35 -2.26
N PHE A 45 8.40 11.16 -2.72
CA PHE A 45 8.79 10.67 -4.05
C PHE A 45 7.83 11.12 -5.16
N TYR A 46 6.52 11.10 -4.89
CA TYR A 46 5.47 11.24 -5.91
C TYR A 46 4.51 12.41 -5.64
N GLY A 47 4.64 13.10 -4.50
CA GLY A 47 3.86 14.31 -4.24
C GLY A 47 4.35 15.45 -5.12
N THR A 48 3.50 15.92 -6.02
CA THR A 48 3.72 17.19 -6.72
C THR A 48 3.55 18.34 -5.73
N THR A 49 4.56 19.20 -5.64
CA THR A 49 4.50 20.50 -4.95
C THR A 49 3.35 21.37 -5.45
#